data_AF-A0AAE6NVP2-F1
#
_entry.id   AF-A0AAE6NVP2-F1
#
_cell.length_a   1.000
_cell.length_b   1.000
_cell.length_c   1.000
_cell.angle_alpha   90.00
_cell.angle_beta   90.00
_cell.angle_gamma   90.00
#
_symmetry.space_group_name_H-M   'P 1'
#
loop_
_entity.id
_entity.type
_entity.pdbx_description
1 polymer ?
#
loop_
_entity_poly.entity_id
_entity_poly.type
_entity_poly.pdbx_seq_one_letter_code
_entity_poly.pdbx_strand_id
1 'polypeptide(L)'
;MKTFLDTARAMAAVDAMPHELIPTLLRRIRIFDAKGLIPVQRGETGRREGRLDIAGACMARVMSELIDFGLDAETLRGLRQRLDFMDPEKQRSEFASAVELIREGTPIRLRVWLNLQLDPWAKFHSFALDGLPETDDTLRAERARAMLKGPESRALLSLDLTGLLEPFIVAFEEA
;
A
#
# COMPACT_ATOMS: atom_id res chain seq x y z
N MET A 1 13.98 -4.03 -10.61
CA MET A 1 12.61 -3.82 -11.15
C MET A 1 12.16 -5.08 -11.84
N LYS A 2 10.89 -5.48 -11.69
CA LYS A 2 10.34 -6.70 -12.26
C LYS A 2 9.01 -6.45 -12.97
N THR A 3 8.56 -7.39 -13.79
CA THR A 3 7.29 -7.28 -14.53
C THR A 3 6.09 -7.54 -13.61
N PHE A 4 4.88 -7.26 -14.11
CA PHE A 4 3.66 -7.69 -13.41
C PHE A 4 3.55 -9.21 -13.26
N LEU A 5 4.10 -9.99 -14.21
CA LEU A 5 4.10 -11.45 -14.11
C LEU A 5 5.00 -11.93 -12.96
N ASP A 6 6.19 -11.34 -12.83
CA ASP A 6 7.12 -11.67 -11.74
C ASP A 6 6.52 -11.31 -10.38
N THR A 7 5.84 -10.15 -10.31
CA THR A 7 5.10 -9.73 -9.11
C THR A 7 3.99 -10.73 -8.76
N ALA A 8 3.20 -11.17 -9.75
CA ALA A 8 2.15 -12.16 -9.55
C ALA A 8 2.70 -13.52 -9.10
N ARG A 9 3.87 -13.92 -9.60
CA ARG A 9 4.57 -15.15 -9.18
C ARG A 9 5.04 -15.06 -7.74
N ALA A 10 5.62 -13.93 -7.33
CA ALA A 10 6.04 -13.70 -5.95
C ALA A 10 4.84 -13.75 -4.99
N MET A 11 3.71 -13.12 -5.34
CA MET A 11 2.47 -13.21 -4.56
C MET A 11 1.99 -14.66 -4.45
N ALA A 12 1.93 -15.39 -5.57
CA ALA A 12 1.50 -16.78 -5.57
C ALA A 12 2.42 -17.69 -4.74
N ALA A 13 3.73 -17.46 -4.77
CA ALA A 13 4.70 -18.24 -4.01
C ALA A 13 4.52 -18.06 -2.50
N VAL A 14 4.34 -16.82 -2.03
CA VAL A 14 4.11 -16.51 -0.61
C VAL A 14 2.78 -17.08 -0.12
N ASP A 15 1.73 -16.96 -0.93
CA ASP A 15 0.39 -17.45 -0.59
C ASP A 15 0.21 -18.96 -0.84
N ALA A 16 1.27 -19.66 -1.24
CA ALA A 16 1.25 -21.07 -1.65
C ALA A 16 0.12 -21.39 -2.67
N MET A 17 -0.16 -20.45 -3.56
CA MET A 17 -1.21 -20.58 -4.57
C MET A 17 -0.76 -21.49 -5.73
N PRO A 18 -1.66 -22.33 -6.26
CA PRO A 18 -1.40 -23.08 -7.48
C PRO A 18 -1.03 -22.18 -8.67
N HIS A 19 -0.14 -22.65 -9.55
CA HIS A 19 0.29 -21.91 -10.75
C HIS A 19 -0.88 -21.46 -11.65
N GLU A 20 -1.98 -22.20 -11.63
CA GLU A 20 -3.21 -21.90 -12.38
C GLU A 20 -3.89 -20.59 -11.93
N LEU A 21 -3.59 -20.08 -10.73
CA LEU A 21 -4.13 -18.83 -10.20
C LEU A 21 -3.26 -17.60 -10.51
N ILE A 22 -2.03 -17.79 -11.01
CA ILE A 22 -1.14 -16.68 -11.40
C ILE A 22 -1.82 -15.73 -12.42
N PRO A 23 -2.56 -16.20 -13.45
CA PRO A 23 -3.30 -15.31 -14.35
C PRO A 23 -4.31 -14.42 -13.64
N THR A 24 -4.94 -14.89 -12.56
CA THR A 24 -5.89 -14.11 -11.75
C THR A 24 -5.18 -12.98 -11.02
N LEU A 25 -4.05 -13.27 -10.38
CA LEU A 25 -3.21 -12.26 -9.72
C LEU A 25 -2.68 -11.24 -10.74
N LEU A 26 -2.22 -11.70 -11.90
CA LEU A 26 -1.77 -10.82 -12.99
C LEU A 26 -2.90 -9.87 -13.45
N ARG A 27 -4.13 -10.40 -13.59
CA ARG A 27 -5.30 -9.57 -13.91
C ARG A 27 -5.58 -8.54 -12.82
N ARG A 28 -5.48 -8.93 -11.55
CA ARG A 28 -5.67 -8.05 -10.39
C ARG A 28 -4.65 -6.91 -10.39
N ILE A 29 -3.36 -7.19 -10.60
CA ILE A 29 -2.29 -6.17 -10.71
C ILE A 29 -2.56 -5.21 -11.87
N ARG A 30 -2.99 -5.72 -13.03
CA ARG A 30 -3.38 -4.87 -14.18
C ARG A 30 -4.57 -3.96 -13.88
N ILE A 31 -5.53 -4.41 -13.07
CA ILE A 31 -6.64 -3.58 -12.60
C ILE A 31 -6.12 -2.49 -11.66
N PHE A 32 -5.13 -2.78 -10.81
CA PHE A 32 -4.52 -1.78 -9.94
C PHE A 32 -3.80 -0.69 -10.73
N ASP A 33 -3.03 -1.06 -11.75
CA ASP A 33 -2.45 -0.13 -12.72
C ASP A 33 -3.54 0.74 -13.38
N ALA A 34 -4.56 0.11 -13.96
CA ALA A 34 -5.65 0.82 -14.64
C ALA A 34 -6.43 1.78 -13.72
N LYS A 35 -6.53 1.47 -12.43
CA LYS A 35 -7.18 2.31 -11.42
C LYS A 35 -6.24 3.32 -10.75
N GLY A 36 -4.96 3.33 -11.13
CA GLY A 36 -3.94 4.18 -10.52
C GLY A 36 -3.75 3.89 -9.04
N LEU A 37 -3.77 2.61 -8.63
CA LEU A 37 -3.54 2.18 -7.24
C LEU A 37 -2.08 1.84 -6.93
N ILE A 38 -1.25 1.66 -7.96
CA ILE A 38 0.16 1.32 -7.83
C ILE A 38 1.02 2.19 -8.74
N PRO A 39 2.26 2.54 -8.34
CA PRO A 39 3.19 3.29 -9.19
C PRO A 39 3.82 2.36 -10.24
N VAL A 40 3.45 2.54 -11.51
CA VAL A 40 3.93 1.71 -12.62
C VAL A 40 4.87 2.51 -13.50
N GLN A 41 6.03 1.92 -13.80
CA GLN A 41 6.92 2.43 -14.84
C GLN A 41 6.65 1.72 -16.16
N ARG A 42 6.57 2.49 -17.25
CA ARG A 42 6.39 1.97 -18.61
C ARG A 42 7.63 2.29 -19.41
N GLY A 43 8.21 1.29 -20.08
CA GLY A 43 9.28 1.53 -21.04
C GLY A 43 8.75 2.24 -22.29
N GLU A 44 9.60 3.02 -22.95
CA GLU A 44 9.27 3.69 -24.23
C GLU A 44 9.14 2.73 -25.41
N THR A 45 9.59 1.49 -25.25
CA THR A 45 9.47 0.43 -26.25
C THR A 45 8.01 -0.01 -26.36
N GLY A 46 7.43 -0.07 -27.56
CA GLY A 46 6.00 -0.29 -27.85
C GLY A 46 5.28 -1.51 -27.25
N ARG A 47 5.91 -2.30 -26.36
CA ARG A 47 5.25 -3.23 -25.43
C ARG A 47 4.80 -2.47 -24.18
N ARG A 48 3.48 -2.35 -23.99
CA ARG A 48 2.83 -1.77 -22.79
C ARG A 48 2.95 -2.66 -21.54
N GLU A 49 4.07 -3.33 -21.33
CA GLU A 49 4.27 -4.11 -20.11
C GLU A 49 4.70 -3.19 -18.97
N GLY A 50 3.85 -3.09 -17.94
CA GLY A 50 4.15 -2.33 -16.75
C GLY A 50 5.21 -3.04 -15.90
N ARG A 51 6.13 -2.25 -15.36
CA ARG A 51 7.17 -2.70 -14.44
C ARG A 51 6.98 -2.04 -13.08
N LEU A 52 7.28 -2.81 -12.03
CA LEU A 52 7.25 -2.37 -10.64
C LEU A 52 8.65 -2.46 -10.06
N ASP A 53 9.02 -1.47 -9.25
CA ASP A 53 10.07 -1.61 -8.26
C ASP A 53 9.51 -2.34 -7.01
N ILE A 54 10.37 -2.57 -6.01
CA ILE A 54 9.97 -3.28 -4.79
C ILE A 54 8.84 -2.56 -4.06
N ALA A 55 8.87 -1.22 -4.00
CA ALA A 55 7.84 -0.43 -3.35
C ALA A 55 6.50 -0.54 -4.10
N GLY A 56 6.48 -0.43 -5.43
CA GLY A 56 5.27 -0.62 -6.22
C GLY A 56 4.70 -2.04 -6.14
N ALA A 57 5.57 -3.06 -6.05
CA ALA A 57 5.18 -4.44 -5.85
C ALA A 57 4.57 -4.67 -4.46
N CYS A 58 5.20 -4.14 -3.41
CA CYS A 58 4.66 -4.17 -2.05
C CYS A 58 3.32 -3.42 -1.95
N MET A 59 3.18 -2.30 -2.67
CA MET A 59 1.91 -1.58 -2.75
C MET A 59 0.84 -2.46 -3.38
N ALA A 60 1.15 -3.17 -4.47
CA ALA A 60 0.20 -4.11 -5.08
C ALA A 60 -0.24 -5.21 -4.08
N ARG A 61 0.69 -5.72 -3.27
CA ARG A 61 0.39 -6.71 -2.23
C ARG A 61 -0.54 -6.15 -1.16
N VAL A 62 -0.24 -4.98 -0.62
CA VAL A 62 -1.12 -4.30 0.37
C VAL A 62 -2.50 -4.02 -0.22
N MET A 63 -2.58 -3.50 -1.45
CA MET A 63 -3.86 -3.22 -2.10
C MET A 63 -4.69 -4.49 -2.33
N SER A 64 -4.04 -5.61 -2.65
CA SER A 64 -4.72 -6.92 -2.76
C SER A 64 -5.38 -7.30 -1.44
N GLU A 65 -4.63 -7.23 -0.35
CA GLU A 65 -5.10 -7.58 0.99
C GLU A 65 -6.28 -6.70 1.43
N LEU A 66 -6.18 -5.39 1.20
CA LEU A 66 -7.22 -4.44 1.58
C LEU A 66 -8.52 -4.62 0.78
N ILE A 67 -8.44 -5.02 -0.49
CA ILE A 67 -9.63 -5.38 -1.28
C ILE A 67 -10.28 -6.64 -0.74
N ASP A 68 -9.49 -7.62 -0.32
CA ASP A 68 -10.01 -8.86 0.25
C ASP A 68 -10.68 -8.59 1.63
N PHE A 69 -10.27 -7.53 2.35
CA PHE A 69 -10.99 -6.96 3.50
C PHE A 69 -12.23 -6.11 3.15
N GLY A 70 -12.54 -5.90 1.86
CA GLY A 70 -13.74 -5.21 1.40
C GLY A 70 -13.59 -3.71 1.17
N LEU A 71 -12.37 -3.16 1.16
CA LEU A 71 -12.15 -1.75 0.84
C LEU A 71 -12.32 -1.51 -0.67
N ASP A 72 -13.09 -0.48 -1.02
CA ASP A 72 -13.32 -0.11 -2.41
C ASP A 72 -12.13 0.63 -3.04
N ALA A 73 -12.14 0.71 -4.37
CA ALA A 73 -11.05 1.33 -5.11
C ALA A 73 -10.90 2.84 -4.88
N GLU A 74 -11.94 3.53 -4.43
CA GLU A 74 -11.88 4.97 -4.15
C GLU A 74 -11.13 5.22 -2.84
N THR A 75 -11.47 4.46 -1.81
CA THR A 75 -10.78 4.44 -0.52
C THR A 75 -9.30 4.09 -0.69
N LEU A 76 -8.98 3.10 -1.54
CA LEU A 76 -7.61 2.71 -1.83
C LEU A 76 -6.83 3.77 -2.62
N ARG A 77 -7.49 4.56 -3.48
CA ARG A 77 -6.86 5.74 -4.11
C ARG A 77 -6.49 6.78 -3.07
N GLY A 78 -7.36 7.01 -2.07
CA GLY A 78 -7.05 7.89 -0.94
C GLY A 78 -5.86 7.41 -0.11
N LEU A 79 -5.78 6.10 0.17
CA LEU A 79 -4.62 5.49 0.81
C LEU A 79 -3.36 5.71 -0.03
N ARG A 80 -3.40 5.39 -1.32
CA ARG A 80 -2.25 5.57 -2.21
C ARG A 80 -1.75 7.01 -2.18
N GLN A 81 -2.64 8.00 -2.35
CA GLN A 81 -2.24 9.41 -2.30
C GLN A 81 -1.57 9.80 -0.99
N ARG A 82 -2.05 9.24 0.13
CA ARG A 82 -1.43 9.47 1.43
C ARG A 82 -0.04 8.84 1.52
N LEU A 83 0.10 7.59 1.06
CA LEU A 83 1.35 6.84 1.09
C LEU A 83 2.39 7.34 0.08
N ASP A 84 1.94 7.85 -1.05
CA ASP A 84 2.73 8.48 -2.12
C ASP A 84 3.01 9.97 -1.83
N PHE A 85 2.61 10.51 -0.68
CA PHE A 85 2.94 11.89 -0.31
C PHE A 85 4.46 12.00 -0.24
N MET A 86 5.07 12.54 -1.29
CA MET A 86 6.49 12.80 -1.34
C MET A 86 6.76 13.94 -0.38
N ASP A 87 7.47 13.63 0.69
CA ASP A 87 8.17 14.63 1.47
C ASP A 87 9.22 15.29 0.52
N PRO A 88 9.08 16.58 0.20
CA PRO A 88 9.97 17.27 -0.73
C PRO A 88 11.44 17.19 -0.30
N GLU A 89 11.69 17.03 1.00
CA GLU A 89 13.04 16.95 1.57
C GLU A 89 13.65 15.56 1.43
N LYS A 90 12.83 14.50 1.44
CA LYS A 90 13.31 13.09 1.44
C LYS A 90 13.41 12.46 0.06
N GLN A 91 12.88 13.11 -0.99
CA GLN A 91 12.84 12.60 -2.38
C GLN A 91 12.24 11.17 -2.53
N ARG A 92 11.58 10.65 -1.49
CA ARG A 92 11.03 9.29 -1.41
C ARG A 92 9.65 9.33 -0.74
N SER A 93 8.79 8.39 -1.12
CA SER A 93 7.47 8.26 -0.53
C SER A 93 7.54 7.68 0.90
N GLU A 94 6.54 8.00 1.72
CA GLU A 94 6.37 7.46 3.08
C GLU A 94 6.35 5.91 3.04
N PHE A 95 5.68 5.34 2.02
CA PHE A 95 5.61 3.89 1.84
C PHE A 95 6.93 3.25 1.42
N ALA A 96 7.70 3.87 0.53
CA ALA A 96 9.02 3.34 0.17
C ALA A 96 9.94 3.27 1.40
N SER A 97 9.85 4.27 2.29
CA SER A 97 10.60 4.27 3.56
C SER A 97 10.16 3.14 4.49
N ALA A 98 8.85 2.87 4.56
CA ALA A 98 8.31 1.75 5.32
C ALA A 98 8.80 0.39 4.80
N VAL A 99 8.87 0.21 3.48
CA VAL A 99 9.37 -1.03 2.86
C VAL A 99 10.83 -1.30 3.22
N GLU A 100 11.70 -0.28 3.20
CA GLU A 100 13.09 -0.43 3.63
C GLU A 100 13.19 -0.77 5.13
N LEU A 101 12.40 -0.11 5.98
CA LEU A 101 12.39 -0.41 7.42
C LEU A 101 11.92 -1.85 7.71
N ILE A 102 10.93 -2.34 6.97
CA ILE A 102 10.49 -3.75 7.05
C ILE A 102 11.64 -4.68 6.64
N ARG A 103 12.37 -4.34 5.57
CA ARG A 103 13.54 -5.10 5.12
C ARG A 103 14.65 -5.14 6.18
N GLU A 104 14.78 -4.09 6.98
CA GLU A 104 15.70 -4.00 8.11
C GLU A 104 15.19 -4.70 9.39
N GLY A 105 13.98 -5.29 9.35
CA GLY A 105 13.37 -6.00 10.49
C GLY A 105 12.58 -5.10 11.45
N THR A 106 12.25 -3.88 11.04
CA THR A 106 11.41 -2.97 11.85
C THR A 106 9.94 -3.37 11.74
N PRO A 107 9.22 -3.54 12.86
CA PRO A 107 7.80 -3.83 12.84
C PRO A 107 7.00 -2.61 12.39
N ILE A 108 6.31 -2.73 11.25
CA ILE A 108 5.46 -1.69 10.68
C ILE A 108 4.02 -2.19 10.59
N ARG A 109 3.07 -1.31 10.90
CA ARG A 109 1.63 -1.61 10.88
C ARG A 109 0.85 -0.53 10.16
N LEU A 110 -0.07 -0.93 9.29
CA LEU A 110 -1.03 -0.03 8.67
C LEU A 110 -2.33 -0.02 9.49
N ARG A 111 -2.72 1.15 10.00
CA ARG A 111 -4.04 1.37 10.59
C ARG A 111 -4.95 2.10 9.62
N VAL A 112 -6.17 1.58 9.48
CA VAL A 112 -7.26 2.23 8.75
C VAL A 112 -8.35 2.59 9.75
N TRP A 113 -8.71 3.87 9.82
CA TRP A 113 -9.81 4.36 10.64
C TRP A 113 -10.92 4.90 9.76
N LEU A 114 -12.15 4.69 10.19
CA LEU A 114 -13.32 5.36 9.67
C LEU A 114 -13.63 6.55 10.59
N ASN A 115 -13.65 7.75 10.02
CA ASN A 115 -14.04 8.96 10.74
C ASN A 115 -15.46 9.32 10.31
N LEU A 116 -16.35 9.41 11.29
CA LEU A 116 -17.70 9.94 11.09
C LEU A 116 -17.65 11.45 11.25
N GLN A 117 -18.06 12.18 10.22
CA GLN A 117 -18.23 13.63 10.34
C GLN A 117 -19.59 13.96 10.95
N LEU A 118 -19.76 15.24 11.33
CA LEU A 118 -21.03 15.77 11.79
C LEU A 118 -22.14 15.65 10.72
N ASP A 119 -21.77 15.61 9.44
CA ASP A 119 -22.67 15.15 8.37
C ASP A 119 -22.73 13.62 8.38
N PRO A 120 -23.90 13.00 8.68
CA PRO A 120 -24.06 11.54 8.74
C PRO A 120 -23.75 10.84 7.41
N TRP A 121 -23.77 11.57 6.30
CA TRP A 121 -23.51 11.06 4.96
C TRP A 121 -22.04 11.22 4.55
N ALA A 122 -21.26 12.07 5.24
CA ALA A 122 -19.85 12.26 4.98
C ALA A 122 -19.01 11.30 5.84
N LYS A 123 -18.56 10.21 5.21
CA LYS A 123 -17.61 9.26 5.78
C LYS A 123 -16.26 9.43 5.10
N PHE A 124 -15.18 9.57 5.87
CA PHE A 124 -13.84 9.55 5.30
C PHE A 124 -12.91 8.62 6.08
N HIS A 125 -12.06 7.93 5.34
CA HIS A 125 -11.05 7.04 5.90
C HIS A 125 -9.79 7.84 6.22
N SER A 126 -9.14 7.54 7.35
CA SER A 126 -7.79 8.01 7.65
C SER A 126 -6.85 6.83 7.81
N PHE A 127 -5.59 7.06 7.45
CA PHE A 127 -4.57 6.04 7.38
C PHE A 127 -3.33 6.49 8.15
N ALA A 128 -2.69 5.56 8.85
CA ALA A 128 -1.40 5.74 9.49
C ALA A 128 -0.53 4.50 9.36
N LEU A 129 0.78 4.73 9.23
CA LEU A 129 1.82 3.72 9.35
C LEU A 129 2.47 3.88 10.72
N ASP A 130 2.25 2.91 11.60
CA ASP A 130 2.98 2.86 12.88
C ASP A 130 4.36 2.25 12.67
N GLY A 131 5.32 2.67 13.49
CA GLY A 131 6.70 2.16 13.46
C GLY A 131 7.66 2.95 12.57
N LEU A 132 7.15 3.98 11.87
CA LEU A 132 8.01 4.97 11.23
C LEU A 132 8.60 5.94 12.27
N PRO A 133 9.85 6.41 12.08
CA PRO A 133 10.42 7.47 12.91
C PRO A 133 9.55 8.73 12.83
N GLU A 134 9.13 9.24 13.98
CA GLU A 134 8.37 10.49 14.05
C GLU A 134 9.22 11.66 13.53
N THR A 135 8.70 12.39 12.55
CA THR A 135 9.19 13.72 12.19
C THR A 135 8.31 14.81 12.79
N ASP A 136 8.86 16.01 12.98
CA ASP A 136 8.10 17.18 13.47
C ASP A 136 6.85 17.49 12.61
N ASP A 137 6.93 17.25 11.30
CA ASP A 137 5.79 17.42 10.39
C ASP A 137 4.75 16.31 10.52
N THR A 138 5.14 15.05 10.78
CA THR A 138 4.17 14.02 11.14
C THR A 138 3.46 14.34 12.45
N LEU A 139 4.16 14.85 13.45
CA LEU A 139 3.57 15.27 14.73
C LEU A 139 2.59 16.44 14.56
N ARG A 140 2.90 17.42 13.70
CA ARG A 140 2.00 18.53 13.37
C ARG A 140 0.77 18.05 12.59
N ALA A 141 0.95 17.19 11.60
CA ALA A 141 -0.14 16.61 10.81
C ALA A 141 -1.04 15.70 11.66
N GLU A 142 -0.48 14.94 12.60
CA GLU A 142 -1.23 14.15 13.56
C GLU A 142 -2.01 15.01 14.54
N ARG A 143 -1.41 16.09 15.06
CA ARG A 143 -2.14 17.06 15.91
C ARG A 143 -3.28 17.72 15.14
N ALA A 144 -3.04 18.15 13.89
CA ALA A 144 -4.10 18.70 13.04
C ALA A 144 -5.20 17.67 12.75
N ARG A 145 -4.85 16.40 12.54
CA ARG A 145 -5.82 15.31 12.36
C ARG A 145 -6.60 15.00 13.64
N ALA A 146 -5.94 15.01 14.80
CA ALA A 146 -6.61 14.84 16.08
C ALA A 146 -7.63 15.96 16.32
N MET A 147 -7.36 17.17 15.86
CA MET A 147 -8.30 18.30 15.90
C MET A 147 -9.45 18.17 14.88
N LEU A 148 -9.28 17.39 13.81
CA LEU A 148 -10.29 17.15 12.77
C LEU A 148 -11.09 15.84 12.97
N LYS A 149 -10.72 15.01 13.95
CA LYS A 149 -11.52 13.84 14.32
C LYS A 149 -12.84 14.37 14.91
N GLY A 150 -13.94 14.12 14.20
CA GLY A 150 -15.28 14.22 14.77
C GLY A 150 -15.39 13.36 16.03
N PRO A 151 -16.45 13.54 16.83
CA PRO A 151 -16.58 12.92 18.15
C PRO A 151 -16.52 11.38 18.16
N GLU A 152 -16.62 10.71 16.99
CA GLU A 152 -16.52 9.25 16.88
C GLU A 152 -15.60 8.80 15.73
N SER A 153 -14.41 8.29 16.08
CA SER A 153 -13.54 7.54 15.16
C SER A 153 -13.57 6.06 15.49
N ARG A 154 -13.81 5.20 14.49
CA ARG A 154 -13.79 3.74 14.67
C ARG A 154 -12.60 3.13 13.93
N ALA A 155 -11.79 2.33 14.63
CA ALA A 155 -10.79 1.49 13.98
C ALA A 155 -11.49 0.46 13.09
N LEU A 156 -11.18 0.50 11.80
CA LEU A 156 -11.76 -0.40 10.81
C LEU A 156 -10.85 -1.62 10.65
N LEU A 157 -9.56 -1.40 10.48
CA LEU A 157 -8.58 -2.44 10.19
C LEU A 157 -7.21 -2.09 10.78
N SER A 158 -6.51 -3.12 11.23
CA SER A 158 -5.11 -3.07 11.60
C SER A 158 -4.39 -4.19 10.86
N LEU A 159 -3.54 -3.83 9.89
CA LEU A 159 -2.80 -4.77 9.06
C LEU A 159 -1.32 -4.78 9.47
N ASP A 160 -0.82 -5.95 9.85
CA ASP A 160 0.60 -6.18 10.09
C ASP A 160 1.35 -6.19 8.75
N LEU A 161 2.05 -5.10 8.44
CA LEU A 161 2.75 -4.99 7.17
C LEU A 161 4.04 -5.80 7.18
N THR A 162 4.71 -5.94 8.31
CA THR A 162 5.93 -6.75 8.41
C THR A 162 5.61 -8.21 8.11
N GLY A 163 4.61 -8.78 8.80
CA GLY A 163 4.18 -10.16 8.54
C GLY A 163 3.68 -10.40 7.10
N LEU A 164 3.07 -9.38 6.48
CA LEU A 164 2.58 -9.47 5.10
C LEU A 164 3.69 -9.32 4.05
N LEU A 165 4.61 -8.38 4.26
CA LEU A 165 5.54 -7.91 3.23
C LEU A 165 6.92 -8.53 3.33
N GLU A 166 7.39 -8.94 4.52
CA GLU A 166 8.72 -9.53 4.66
C GLU A 166 8.90 -10.80 3.81
N PRO A 167 8.00 -11.82 3.87
CA PRO A 167 8.11 -12.98 2.99
C PRO A 167 7.99 -12.62 1.51
N PHE A 168 7.17 -11.60 1.21
CA PHE A 168 6.96 -11.12 -0.15
C PHE A 168 8.17 -10.40 -0.72
N ILE A 169 8.88 -9.59 0.07
CA ILE A 169 10.11 -8.91 -0.35
C ILE A 169 11.14 -9.96 -0.75
N VAL A 170 11.35 -10.99 0.08
CA VAL A 170 12.27 -12.10 -0.22
C VAL A 170 11.89 -12.80 -1.52
N ALA A 171 10.63 -13.26 -1.63
CA ALA A 171 10.15 -13.94 -2.84
C ALA A 171 10.23 -13.05 -4.09
N PHE A 172 9.93 -11.76 -3.95
CA PHE A 172 10.02 -10.79 -5.03
C PHE A 172 11.45 -10.55 -5.44
N GLU A 173 12.45 -10.64 -4.56
CA GLU A 173 13.86 -10.46 -4.93
C GLU A 173 14.43 -11.69 -5.65
N GLU A 174 13.94 -12.89 -5.34
CA GLU A 174 14.35 -14.15 -5.97
C GLU A 174 13.71 -14.43 -7.34
N ALA A 175 12.50 -13.90 -7.61
CA ALA A 175 11.68 -14.19 -8.81
C ALA A 175 12.23 -13.74 -10.18
#